data_AF-A0A399EP29-F1
#
_entry.id   AF-A0A399EP29-F1
#
_cell.length_a   1.000
_cell.length_b   1.000
_cell.length_c   1.000
_cell.angle_alpha   90.00
_cell.angle_beta   90.00
_cell.angle_gamma   90.00
#
_symmetry.space_group_name_H-M   'P 1'
#
loop_
_entity.id
_entity.type
_entity.pdbx_description
1 polymer ?
#
loop_
_entity_poly.entity_id
_entity_poly.type
_entity_poly.pdbx_seq_one_letter_code
_entity_poly.pdbx_strand_id
1 'polypeptide(L)' 'MSRKRYPSDVSDGEWGFVAPYLTLMREDAPQRGYALRDVFNGLRRVVRAYTPDPGRTPSL' A
#
# COMPACT_ATOMS: atom_id res chain seq x y z
N MET A 1 4.03 6.51 18.23
CA MET A 1 3.42 7.55 17.36
C MET A 1 2.30 6.92 16.57
N SER A 2 1.07 7.44 16.68
CA SER A 2 -0.07 6.91 15.90
C SER A 2 -0.07 7.56 14.51
N ARG A 3 0.33 6.79 13.48
CA ARG A 3 0.29 7.26 12.09
C ARG A 3 -1.17 7.50 11.67
N LYS A 4 -1.45 8.64 11.03
CA LYS A 4 -2.75 8.88 10.38
C LYS A 4 -2.92 7.88 9.23
N ARG A 5 -3.97 7.06 9.29
CA ARG A 5 -4.29 6.06 8.25
C ARG A 5 -4.71 6.74 6.95
N TYR A 6 -4.36 6.15 5.80
CA TYR A 6 -4.96 6.57 4.55
C TYR A 6 -6.37 5.96 4.41
N PRO A 7 -7.30 6.60 3.69
CA PRO A 7 -8.59 5.99 3.35
C PRO A 7 -8.47 4.70 2.53
N SER A 8 -7.27 4.42 1.98
CA SER A 8 -6.95 3.22 1.21
C SER A 8 -6.14 2.18 1.99
N ASP A 9 -5.95 2.37 3.30
CA ASP A 9 -5.26 1.39 4.14
C ASP A 9 -6.04 0.07 4.16
N VAL A 10 -5.32 -1.05 4.11
CA VAL A 10 -5.94 -2.38 4.14
C VAL A 10 -6.49 -2.72 5.51
N SER A 11 -7.66 -3.36 5.52
CA SER A 11 -8.24 -4.04 6.69
C SER A 11 -7.39 -5.21 7.15
N ASP A 12 -7.67 -5.74 8.34
CA ASP A 12 -6.95 -6.91 8.88
C ASP A 12 -7.21 -8.18 8.06
N GLY A 13 -8.42 -8.34 7.52
CA GLY A 13 -8.77 -9.46 6.63
C GLY A 13 -8.01 -9.39 5.30
N GLU A 14 -8.00 -8.22 4.66
CA GLU A 14 -7.20 -8.00 3.44
C GLU A 14 -5.70 -8.17 3.72
N TRP A 15 -5.24 -7.74 4.91
CA TRP A 15 -3.86 -7.91 5.33
C TRP A 15 -3.47 -9.39 5.44
N GLY A 16 -4.32 -10.23 6.04
CA GLY A 16 -4.10 -11.67 6.14
C GLY A 16 -3.97 -12.35 4.78
N PHE A 17 -4.68 -11.84 3.76
CA PHE A 17 -4.57 -12.33 2.38
C PHE A 17 -3.26 -11.91 1.69
N VAL A 18 -2.83 -10.64 1.84
CA VAL A 18 -1.66 -10.11 1.10
C VAL A 18 -0.32 -10.36 1.78
N ALA A 19 -0.28 -10.46 3.12
CA ALA A 19 0.96 -10.59 3.89
C ALA A 19 1.85 -11.77 3.45
N PRO A 20 1.32 -12.98 3.16
CA PRO A 20 2.14 -14.10 2.70
C PRO A 20 2.92 -13.79 1.42
N TYR A 21 2.34 -13.01 0.51
CA TYR A 21 2.98 -12.63 -0.76
C TYR A 21 4.11 -11.62 -0.54
N LEU A 22 3.95 -10.68 0.40
CA LEU A 22 5.01 -9.74 0.76
C LEU A 22 6.18 -10.41 1.48
N THR A 23 5.92 -11.55 2.14
CA THR A 23 6.97 -12.35 2.79
C THR A 23 7.72 -13.30 1.85
N LEU A 24 7.37 -13.36 0.55
CA LEU A 24 8.16 -14.13 -0.44
C LEU A 24 9.49 -13.46 -0.81
N MET A 25 9.73 -12.22 -0.36
CA MET A 25 11.01 -11.54 -0.52
C MET A 25 12.11 -12.26 0.26
N ARG A 26 13.38 -12.12 -0.13
CA ARG A 26 14.53 -12.65 0.64
C ARG A 26 14.58 -12.05 2.04
N GLU A 27 15.15 -12.77 3.01
CA GLU A 27 15.25 -12.32 4.40
C GLU A 27 16.09 -11.05 4.59
N ASP A 28 17.10 -10.87 3.75
CA ASP A 28 18.00 -9.71 3.71
C ASP A 28 17.45 -8.53 2.89
N ALA A 29 16.22 -8.64 2.36
CA ALA A 29 15.62 -7.58 1.57
C ALA A 29 15.48 -6.29 2.41
N PRO A 30 16.02 -5.14 1.99
CA PRO A 30 15.97 -3.89 2.75
C PRO A 30 14.56 -3.46 3.16
N GLN A 31 13.55 -3.82 2.36
CA GLN A 31 12.14 -3.54 2.62
C GLN A 31 11.62 -4.23 3.88
N ARG A 32 12.21 -5.38 4.29
CA ARG A 32 11.86 -6.10 5.53
C ARG A 32 12.32 -5.38 6.79
N GLY A 33 13.22 -4.39 6.67
CA GLY A 33 13.59 -3.50 7.78
C GLY A 33 12.47 -2.53 8.17
N TYR A 34 11.39 -2.45 7.39
CA TYR A 34 10.25 -1.59 7.63
C TYR A 34 8.98 -2.40 7.93
N ALA A 35 7.98 -1.75 8.54
CA ALA A 35 6.66 -2.34 8.71
C ALA A 35 6.00 -2.54 7.33
N LEU A 36 6.01 -3.78 6.82
CA LEU A 36 5.54 -4.13 5.47
C LEU A 36 4.10 -3.65 5.19
N ARG A 37 3.23 -3.64 6.21
CA ARG A 37 1.86 -3.15 6.09
C ARG A 37 1.80 -1.66 5.79
N ASP A 38 2.64 -0.86 6.44
CA ASP A 38 2.69 0.59 6.20
C ASP A 38 3.29 0.90 4.82
N VAL A 39 4.33 0.14 4.41
CA VAL A 39 4.91 0.24 3.06
C VAL A 39 3.85 -0.08 2.00
N PHE A 40 3.11 -1.19 2.18
CA PHE A 40 2.04 -1.60 1.28
C PHE A 40 0.93 -0.54 1.18
N ASN A 41 0.46 -0.02 2.31
CA ASN A 41 -0.56 1.03 2.36
C ASN A 41 -0.10 2.31 1.64
N GLY A 42 1.16 2.69 1.83
CA GLY A 42 1.78 3.82 1.12
C GLY A 42 1.81 3.59 -0.40
N LEU A 43 2.29 2.42 -0.84
CA LEU A 43 2.36 2.08 -2.26
C LEU A 43 0.96 2.04 -2.91
N ARG A 44 -0.03 1.46 -2.24
CA ARG A 44 -1.43 1.44 -2.73
C ARG A 44 -1.97 2.86 -2.90
N ARG A 45 -1.65 3.78 -1.98
CA ARG A 45 -2.04 5.19 -2.07
C ARG A 45 -1.39 5.91 -3.25
N VAL A 46 -0.12 5.60 -3.55
CA VAL A 46 0.65 6.11 -4.70
C VAL A 46 -0.01 5.62 -5.98
N VAL A 47 -0.16 4.31 -6.18
CA VAL A 47 -0.77 3.73 -7.39
C VAL A 47 -2.15 4.33 -7.68
N ARG A 48 -3.00 4.48 -6.66
CA ARG A 48 -4.33 5.10 -6.82
C ARG A 48 -4.27 6.58 -7.23
N ALA A 49 -3.21 7.31 -6.86
CA ALA A 49 -3.02 8.69 -7.30
C ALA A 49 -2.67 8.79 -8.79
N TYR A 50 -1.94 7.81 -9.30
CA TYR A 50 -1.45 7.77 -10.68
C TYR A 50 -2.40 7.07 -11.64
N THR A 51 -3.44 6.39 -11.15
CA THR A 51 -4.54 5.93 -12.00
C THR A 51 -5.46 7.13 -12.29
N PRO A 52 -5.51 7.65 -13.53
CA PRO A 52 -6.48 8.68 -13.87
C PRO A 52 -7.88 8.12 -13.65
N ASP A 53 -8.70 8.88 -12.93
CA ASP A 53 -10.12 8.59 -12.82
C ASP A 53 -10.73 8.67 -14.24
N PRO A 54 -11.33 7.58 -14.75
CA PRO A 54 -11.92 7.58 -16.08
C PRO A 54 -13.04 8.61 -16.26
N GLY A 55 -13.59 9.16 -15.16
CA GLY A 55 -14.57 10.25 -15.17
C GLY A 55 -13.98 11.66 -15.01
N ARG A 56 -12.67 11.80 -14.79
CA ARG A 56 -12.03 13.11 -14.58
C ARG A 56 -11.62 13.68 -15.93
N THR A 57 -12.52 14.46 -16.55
CA THR A 57 -12.14 15.33 -17.66
C THR A 57 -11.01 16.25 -17.20
N PRO A 58 -9.85 16.26 -17.89
CA PRO A 58 -8.85 17.29 -17.65
C PRO A 58 -9.50 18.63 -17.96
N SER A 59 -9.56 19.52 -16.98
CA SER A 59 -9.92 20.92 -17.24
C SER A 59 -8.81 21.51 -18.11
N LEU A 60 -9.13 21.83 -19.36
CA LEU A 60 -8.32 22.67 -20.24
C LEU A 60 -8.37 24.13 -19.76
#